data_AF-A0A966KC94-F1
#
_entry.id   AF-A0A966KC94-F1
#
_cell.length_a   1.000
_cell.length_b   1.000
_cell.length_c   1.000
_cell.angle_alpha   90.00
_cell.angle_beta   90.00
_cell.angle_gamma   90.00
#
_symmetry.space_group_name_H-M   'P 1'
#
loop_
_entity.id
_entity.type
_entity.pdbx_description
1 polymer ?
#
loop_
_entity_poly.entity_id
_entity_poly.type
_entity_poly.pdbx_seq_one_letter_code
_entity_poly.pdbx_strand_id
1 'polypeptide(L)'
;MFFGMISGILGGLSSIWSPPVAMYLIARGLDKERFISASGFLFLVGAAPFAIGLYIGEVLSLQIIAQSIFGLLFVLLGFYFGESLRKRVTQNWFEKALLTAFCIMGVRLIGVGLF
;
A
#
# COMPACT_ATOMS: atom_id res chain seq x y z
N MET A 1 -22.05 -18.66 12.17
CA MET A 1 -21.96 -17.20 12.35
C MET A 1 -20.62 -16.76 12.93
N PHE A 2 -20.20 -17.29 14.11
CA PHE A 2 -18.93 -16.92 14.76
C PHE A 2 -17.68 -17.21 13.91
N PHE A 3 -17.57 -18.41 13.32
CA PHE A 3 -16.47 -18.75 12.40
C PHE A 3 -16.45 -17.90 11.13
N GLY A 4 -17.62 -17.48 10.62
CA GLY A 4 -17.73 -16.59 9.47
C GLY A 4 -17.24 -15.17 9.79
N MET A 5 -17.56 -14.66 10.99
CA MET A 5 -17.02 -13.39 11.49
C MET A 5 -15.50 -13.44 11.64
N ILE A 6 -14.96 -14.49 12.27
CA ILE A 6 -13.51 -14.65 12.44
C ILE A 6 -12.82 -14.78 11.07
N SER A 7 -13.38 -15.60 10.18
CA SER A 7 -12.86 -15.76 8.82
C SER A 7 -12.93 -14.46 8.00
N GLY A 8 -13.95 -13.63 8.21
CA GLY A 8 -14.08 -12.32 7.56
C GLY A 8 -13.04 -11.32 8.07
N ILE A 9 -12.83 -11.26 9.39
CA ILE A 9 -11.81 -10.40 10.00
C ILE A 9 -10.40 -10.83 9.55
N LEU A 10 -10.11 -12.13 9.64
CA LEU A 10 -8.82 -12.67 9.23
C LEU A 10 -8.60 -12.50 7.72
N GLY A 11 -9.60 -12.82 6.90
CA GLY A 11 -9.52 -12.64 5.45
C GLY A 11 -9.28 -11.19 5.06
N GLY A 12 -9.96 -10.23 5.71
CA GLY A 12 -9.75 -8.80 5.48
C GLY A 12 -8.34 -8.33 5.86
N LEU A 13 -7.84 -8.75 7.03
CA LEU A 13 -6.49 -8.43 7.49
C LEU A 13 -5.40 -9.07 6.61
N SER A 14 -5.60 -10.31 6.16
CA SER A 14 -4.68 -11.00 5.25
C SER A 14 -4.66 -10.41 3.84
N SER A 15 -5.75 -9.79 3.41
CA SER A 15 -5.87 -9.18 2.08
C SER A 15 -5.14 -7.84 1.96
N ILE A 16 -4.81 -7.20 3.09
CA ILE A 16 -4.36 -5.80 3.14
C ILE A 16 -3.17 -5.65 4.09
N TRP A 17 -1.94 -5.79 3.57
CA TRP A 17 -0.72 -5.68 4.38
C TRP A 17 -0.22 -4.25 4.58
N SER A 18 -0.60 -3.29 3.71
CA SER A 18 0.07 -1.99 3.63
C SER A 18 -0.37 -1.01 4.73
N PRO A 19 -1.68 -0.88 5.05
CA PRO A 19 -2.16 -0.02 6.12
C PRO A 19 -1.66 -0.42 7.51
N PRO A 20 -1.63 -1.71 7.93
CA PRO A 20 -1.05 -2.08 9.22
C PRO A 20 0.43 -1.68 9.36
N VAL A 21 1.22 -1.89 8.31
CA VAL A 21 2.63 -1.49 8.26
C VAL A 21 2.78 0.02 8.41
N ALA A 22 1.99 0.79 7.66
CA ALA A 22 1.99 2.24 7.78
C ALA A 22 1.56 2.72 9.19
N MET A 23 0.49 2.17 9.75
CA MET A 23 0.05 2.49 11.10
C MET A 23 1.13 2.19 12.15
N TYR A 24 1.82 1.06 12.01
CA TYR A 24 2.94 0.71 12.88
C TYR A 24 4.07 1.75 12.80
N LEU A 25 4.47 2.17 11.59
CA LEU A 25 5.52 3.18 11.41
C LEU A 25 5.10 4.56 11.96
N ILE A 26 3.84 4.95 11.83
CA ILE A 26 3.31 6.19 12.45
C ILE A 26 3.34 6.07 13.98
N ALA A 27 2.87 4.95 14.54
CA ALA A 27 2.84 4.73 15.99
C ALA A 27 4.24 4.73 16.62
N ARG A 28 5.27 4.40 15.84
CA ARG A 28 6.69 4.50 16.23
C ARG A 28 7.22 5.93 16.20
N GLY A 29 6.43 6.92 15.78
CA GLY A 29 6.83 8.33 15.70
C GLY A 29 7.92 8.59 14.65
N LEU A 30 7.93 7.81 13.56
CA LEU A 30 8.92 8.00 12.50
C LEU A 30 8.70 9.31 11.75
N ASP A 31 9.79 10.05 11.55
CA ASP A 31 9.80 11.20 10.65
C ASP A 31 9.36 10.78 9.24
N LYS A 32 8.67 11.67 8.54
CA LYS A 32 8.11 11.49 7.19
C LYS A 32 9.11 10.87 6.21
N GLU A 33 10.36 11.34 6.25
CA GLU A 33 11.43 10.84 5.38
C GLU A 33 11.78 9.38 5.69
N ARG A 34 11.89 9.03 6.97
CA ARG A 34 12.15 7.65 7.42
C ARG A 34 10.95 6.75 7.17
N PHE A 35 9.73 7.24 7.37
CA PHE A 35 8.50 6.53 7.05
C PHE A 35 8.46 6.13 5.57
N ILE A 36 8.78 7.07 4.66
CA ILE A 36 8.74 6.81 3.21
C ILE A 36 9.86 5.88 2.79
N SER A 37 11.08 6.07 3.33
CA SER A 37 12.20 5.16 3.05
C SER A 37 11.91 3.74 3.54
N ALA A 38 11.41 3.59 4.77
CA ALA A 38 11.11 2.29 5.35
C ALA A 38 9.97 1.60 4.59
N SER A 39 8.86 2.31 4.32
CA SER A 39 7.73 1.76 3.56
C SER A 39 8.13 1.37 2.14
N GLY A 40 8.92 2.19 1.45
CA GLY A 40 9.45 1.86 0.13
C GLY A 40 10.34 0.62 0.14
N PHE A 41 11.21 0.49 1.15
CA PHE A 41 12.02 -0.71 1.34
C PHE A 41 11.15 -1.95 1.62
N LEU A 42 10.17 -1.84 2.52
CA LEU A 42 9.23 -2.92 2.84
C LEU A 42 8.44 -3.38 1.60
N PHE A 43 7.96 -2.44 0.77
CA PHE A 43 7.27 -2.77 -0.47
C PHE A 43 8.21 -3.39 -1.50
N LEU A 44 9.45 -2.94 -1.61
CA LEU A 44 10.45 -3.56 -2.50
C LEU A 44 10.73 -5.01 -2.08
N VAL A 45 10.95 -5.23 -0.78
CA VAL A 45 11.18 -6.56 -0.21
C VAL A 45 9.96 -7.46 -0.37
N GLY A 46 8.73 -6.93 -0.29
CA GLY A 46 7.51 -7.69 -0.57
C GLY A 46 7.29 -7.98 -2.06
N ALA A 47 7.62 -7.02 -2.92
CA ALA A 47 7.42 -7.13 -4.37
C ALA A 47 8.40 -8.10 -5.04
N ALA A 48 9.64 -8.21 -4.55
CA ALA A 48 10.65 -9.10 -5.11
C ALA A 48 10.22 -10.60 -5.13
N PRO A 49 9.86 -11.23 -3.98
CA PRO A 49 9.39 -12.62 -3.98
C PRO A 49 8.05 -12.76 -4.69
N PHE A 50 7.19 -11.73 -4.65
CA PHE A 50 5.93 -11.73 -5.39
C PHE A 50 6.16 -11.81 -6.92
N ALA A 51 7.10 -11.01 -7.45
CA ALA A 51 7.49 -11.03 -8.85
C ALA A 51 8.12 -12.37 -9.25
N ILE A 52 8.95 -12.96 -8.39
CA ILE A 52 9.50 -14.30 -8.61
C ILE A 52 8.38 -15.35 -8.66
N GLY A 53 7.40 -15.28 -7.75
CA GLY A 53 6.25 -16.17 -7.72
C GLY A 53 5.41 -16.09 -9.01
N LEU A 54 5.20 -14.87 -9.53
CA LEU A 54 4.53 -14.64 -10.82
C LEU A 54 5.28 -15.26 -11.99
N TYR A 55 6.61 -15.20 -11.97
CA TYR A 55 7.45 -15.80 -13.00
C TYR A 55 7.40 -17.34 -12.95
N ILE A 56 7.56 -17.93 -11.76
CA ILE A 56 7.51 -19.39 -11.56
C ILE A 56 6.11 -19.94 -11.88
N GLY A 57 5.06 -19.19 -11.56
CA GLY A 57 3.68 -19.58 -11.86
C GLY A 57 3.29 -19.46 -13.33
N GLU A 58 4.21 -19.10 -14.23
CA GLU A 58 3.99 -18.89 -15.67
C GLU A 58 2.84 -17.89 -15.99
N VAL A 59 2.47 -17.07 -15.02
CA VAL A 59 1.43 -16.03 -15.17
C VAL A 59 1.98 -14.83 -15.94
N LEU A 60 3.30 -14.70 -16.01
CA LEU A 60 4.00 -13.57 -16.61
C LEU A 60 4.01 -13.65 -18.15
N SER A 61 2.93 -13.21 -18.79
CA SER A 61 2.85 -13.12 -20.26
C SER A 61 3.53 -11.86 -20.80
N LEU A 62 3.93 -11.90 -22.09
CA LEU A 62 4.51 -10.73 -22.77
C LEU A 62 3.59 -9.50 -22.73
N GLN A 63 2.28 -9.73 -22.79
CA GLN A 63 1.27 -8.69 -22.73
C GLN A 63 1.20 -8.04 -21.34
N ILE A 64 1.27 -8.84 -20.28
CA ILE A 64 1.30 -8.34 -18.89
C ILE A 64 2.57 -7.52 -18.64
N ILE A 65 3.72 -7.95 -19.19
CA ILE A 65 4.97 -7.20 -19.09
C ILE A 65 4.84 -5.83 -19.79
N ALA A 66 4.30 -5.79 -21.01
CA ALA A 66 4.09 -4.53 -21.74
C ALA A 66 3.14 -3.58 -20.98
N GLN A 67 2.04 -4.10 -20.44
CA GLN A 67 1.12 -3.33 -19.60
C GLN A 67 1.79 -2.84 -18.31
N SER A 68 2.64 -3.67 -17.70
CA SER A 68 3.39 -3.32 -16.49
C SER A 68 4.39 -2.19 -16.74
N ILE A 69 5.09 -2.20 -17.88
CA ILE A 69 6.00 -1.12 -18.29
C ILE A 69 5.22 0.19 -18.50
N PHE A 70 4.07 0.13 -19.15
CA PHE A 70 3.23 1.30 -19.35
C PHE A 70 2.70 1.85 -18.01
N GLY A 71 2.24 0.97 -17.11
CA GLY A 71 1.85 1.35 -15.76
C GLY A 71 3.00 1.93 -14.94
N LEU A 72 4.22 1.40 -15.10
CA LEU A 72 5.41 1.90 -14.43
C LEU A 72 5.71 3.35 -14.80
N LEU A 73 5.52 3.74 -16.07
CA LEU A 73 5.66 5.15 -16.49
C LEU A 73 4.70 6.06 -15.71
N PHE A 74 3.42 5.66 -15.60
CA PHE A 74 2.44 6.43 -14.82
C PHE A 74 2.80 6.50 -13.34
N VAL A 75 3.27 5.39 -12.77
CA VAL A 75 3.71 5.34 -11.36
C VAL A 75 4.90 6.27 -11.14
N LEU A 76 5.90 6.27 -12.03
CA LEU A 76 7.07 7.14 -11.93
C LEU A 76 6.69 8.63 -12.00
N LEU A 77 5.77 8.98 -12.91
CA LEU A 77 5.24 10.34 -12.97
C LEU A 77 4.53 10.72 -11.66
N GLY A 78 3.66 9.85 -11.16
CA GLY A 78 2.98 10.04 -9.88
C GLY A 78 3.97 10.19 -8.72
N PHE A 79 5.05 9.41 -8.71
CA PHE A 79 6.08 9.47 -7.69
C PHE A 79 6.84 10.80 -7.73
N TYR A 80 7.16 11.30 -8.93
CA TYR A 80 7.80 12.59 -9.13
C TYR A 80 6.94 13.75 -8.60
N PHE A 81 5.65 13.77 -8.96
CA PHE A 81 4.72 14.77 -8.43
C PHE A 81 4.54 14.64 -6.91
N GLY A 82 4.45 13.41 -6.40
CA GLY A 82 4.34 13.12 -4.98
C GLY A 82 5.56 13.55 -4.17
N GLU A 83 6.76 13.40 -4.72
CA GLU A 83 8.01 13.87 -4.09
C GLU A 83 8.03 15.41 -3.99
N SER A 84 7.60 16.11 -5.03
CA SER A 84 7.50 17.57 -5.02
C SER A 84 6.49 18.07 -3.98
N LEU A 85 5.32 17.43 -3.90
CA LEU A 85 4.31 17.71 -2.88
C LEU A 85 4.84 17.41 -1.48
N ARG A 86 5.55 16.28 -1.31
CA ARG A 86 6.15 15.87 -0.04
C ARG A 86 7.03 16.97 0.54
N LYS A 87 7.88 17.60 -0.27
CA LYS A 87 8.82 18.64 0.20
C LYS A 87 8.11 19.83 0.86
N ARG A 88 6.84 20.09 0.51
CA ARG A 88 6.03 21.20 1.04
C ARG A 88 5.20 20.83 2.27
N VAL A 89 5.03 19.54 2.56
CA VAL A 89 4.17 19.04 3.66
C VAL A 89 4.99 18.89 4.95
N THR A 90 4.52 19.47 6.05
CA THR A 90 5.14 19.30 7.38
C THR A 90 4.78 17.94 7.99
N GLN A 91 5.56 17.47 8.97
CA GLN A 91 5.36 16.19 9.65
C GLN A 91 3.92 16.00 10.15
N ASN A 92 3.39 17.00 10.86
CA ASN A 92 2.06 16.92 11.48
C ASN A 92 0.94 16.84 10.42
N TRP A 93 1.10 17.53 9.29
CA TRP A 93 0.15 17.43 8.18
C TRP A 93 0.25 16.09 7.44
N PHE A 94 1.46 15.54 7.32
CA PHE A 94 1.67 14.22 6.72
C PHE A 94 0.95 13.12 7.51
N GLU A 95 1.15 13.09 8.84
CA GLU A 95 0.49 12.12 9.72
C GLU A 95 -1.03 12.25 9.65
N LYS A 96 -1.56 13.48 9.74
CA LYS A 96 -3.01 13.72 9.62
C LYS A 96 -3.57 13.30 8.27
N ALA A 97 -2.88 13.62 7.18
CA ALA A 97 -3.31 13.24 5.83
C ALA A 97 -3.33 11.71 5.67
N LEU A 98 -2.30 11.04 6.18
CA LEU A 98 -2.18 9.58 6.13
C LEU A 98 -3.28 8.88 6.95
N LEU A 99 -3.53 9.34 8.17
CA LEU A 99 -4.63 8.86 9.02
C LEU A 99 -6.00 9.11 8.38
N THR A 100 -6.19 10.28 7.75
CA THR A 100 -7.44 10.62 7.04
C THR A 100 -7.63 9.69 5.85
N ALA A 101 -6.58 9.44 5.05
CA ALA A 101 -6.63 8.49 3.94
C ALA A 101 -7.00 7.08 4.42
N PHE A 102 -6.43 6.61 5.53
CA PHE A 102 -6.81 5.32 6.11
C PHE A 102 -8.23 5.29 6.63
N CYS A 103 -8.72 6.37 7.24
CA CYS A 103 -10.11 6.47 7.66
C CYS A 103 -11.06 6.34 6.46
N ILE A 104 -10.78 7.05 5.36
CA ILE A 104 -11.55 6.96 4.12
C ILE A 104 -11.51 5.55 3.54
N MET A 105 -10.34 4.90 3.50
CA MET A 105 -10.21 3.52 3.02
C MET A 105 -10.99 2.54 3.91
N GLY A 106 -10.95 2.71 5.24
CA GLY A 106 -11.69 1.89 6.18
C GLY A 106 -13.21 2.02 5.99
N VAL A 107 -13.71 3.24 5.84
CA VAL A 107 -15.13 3.50 5.54
C VAL A 107 -15.52 2.87 4.20
N ARG A 108 -14.68 3.00 3.17
CA ARG A 108 -14.92 2.38 1.87
C ARG A 108 -14.97 0.85 1.96
N LEU A 109 -14.09 0.24 2.75
CA LEU A 109 -14.09 -1.21 2.98
C LEU A 109 -15.38 -1.70 3.64
N ILE A 110 -15.89 -0.96 4.62
CA ILE A 110 -17.18 -1.26 5.24
C ILE A 110 -18.31 -1.13 4.20
N GLY A 111 -18.28 -0.07 3.40
CA GLY A 111 -19.26 0.14 2.32
C GLY A 111 -19.27 -1.01 1.29
N VAL A 112 -18.10 -1.44 0.84
CA VAL A 112 -17.98 -2.59 -0.09
C VAL A 112 -18.34 -3.92 0.57
N GLY A 113 -18.12 -4.07 1.88
CA GLY A 113 -18.48 -5.30 2.60
C GLY A 113 -19.98 -5.45 2.89
N LEU A 114 -20.77 -4.38 2.74
CA LEU A 114 -22.21 -4.36 3.00
C LEU A 114 -23.06 -4.56 1.73
N PHE A 115 -22.49 -4.45 0.53
CA PHE A 115 -23.14 -4.59 -0.77
C PHE A 115 -22.49 -5.71 -1.59
#